data_AF-A0A0B7A4M0-F1
#
_entry.id   AF-A0A0B7A4M0-F1
#
_cell.length_a   1.000
_cell.length_b   1.000
_cell.length_c   1.000
_cell.angle_alpha   90.00
_cell.angle_beta   90.00
_cell.angle_gamma   90.00
#
_symmetry.space_group_name_H-M   'P 1'
#
loop_
_entity.id
_entity.type
_entity.pdbx_description
1 polymer ?
#
loop_
_entity_poly.entity_id
_entity_poly.type
_entity_poly.pdbx_seq_one_letter_code
_entity_poly.pdbx_strand_id
1 'polypeptide(L)' 'VGTTSVLNFMKVRQIKWFGYIRGLSADSAAQRAMLLRFSGYKATGRPRKGWSSEAMKEPCL' A
#
# COMPACT_ATOMS: atom_id res chain seq x y z
N VAL A 1 25.00 -8.01 -14.53
CA VAL A 1 23.97 -8.63 -15.40
C VAL A 1 23.27 -9.70 -14.57
N GLY A 2 22.02 -9.51 -14.15
CA GLY A 2 21.37 -10.45 -13.21
C GLY A 2 20.01 -10.00 -12.65
N THR A 3 19.69 -8.70 -12.73
CA THR A 3 18.42 -8.14 -12.23
C THR A 3 17.24 -8.31 -13.19
N THR A 4 17.49 -8.53 -14.49
CA THR A 4 16.46 -8.69 -15.52
C THR A 4 15.57 -9.92 -15.28
N SER A 5 16.12 -11.02 -14.79
CA SER A 5 15.35 -12.25 -14.50
C SER A 5 14.34 -12.04 -13.37
N VAL A 6 14.77 -11.42 -12.28
CA VAL A 6 13.91 -11.17 -11.10
C VAL A 6 12.82 -10.15 -11.42
N LEU A 7 13.15 -9.07 -12.12
CA LEU A 7 12.17 -8.06 -12.52
C LEU A 7 11.10 -8.64 -13.47
N ASN A 8 11.51 -9.49 -14.42
CA ASN A 8 10.57 -10.18 -15.29
C ASN A 8 9.66 -11.14 -14.51
N PHE A 9 10.20 -11.88 -13.55
CA PHE A 9 9.40 -12.74 -12.68
C PHE A 9 8.37 -11.94 -11.87
N MET A 10 8.77 -10.81 -11.27
CA MET A 10 7.85 -9.93 -10.53
C MET A 10 6.75 -9.40 -11.45
N LYS A 11 7.10 -8.96 -12.66
CA LYS A 11 6.13 -8.46 -13.66
C LYS A 11 5.10 -9.52 -14.03
N VAL A 12 5.52 -10.76 -14.29
CA VAL A 12 4.61 -11.87 -14.60
C VAL A 12 3.68 -12.16 -13.41
N ARG A 13 4.20 -12.15 -12.18
CA ARG A 13 3.39 -12.37 -10.97
C ARG A 13 2.35 -11.26 -10.77
N GLN A 14 2.73 -10.01 -10.99
CA GLN A 14 1.82 -8.87 -10.91
C GLN A 14 0.68 -8.97 -11.94
N ILE A 15 0.99 -9.30 -13.20
CA ILE A 15 -0.02 -9.48 -14.25
C ILE A 15 -0.99 -10.59 -13.87
N LYS A 16 -0.48 -11.74 -13.40
CA LYS A 16 -1.32 -12.87 -12.98
C LYS A 16 -2.22 -12.51 -11.80
N TRP A 17 -1.67 -11.82 -10.80
CA TRP A 17 -2.43 -11.35 -9.63
C TRP A 17 -3.52 -10.33 -10.02
N PHE A 18 -3.20 -9.40 -10.91
CA PHE A 18 -4.17 -8.42 -11.40
C PHE A 18 -5.31 -9.08 -12.18
N GLY A 19 -4.98 -10.06 -13.04
CA GLY A 19 -6.00 -10.84 -13.76
C GLY A 19 -6.91 -11.61 -12.80
N TYR A 20 -6.35 -12.22 -11.76
CA TYR A 20 -7.13 -12.88 -10.70
C TYR A 20 -8.11 -11.91 -10.03
N ILE A 21 -7.66 -10.71 -9.63
CA ILE A 21 -8.54 -9.72 -9.00
C ILE A 21 -9.66 -9.25 -9.94
N ARG A 22 -9.36 -9.04 -11.23
CA ARG A 22 -10.38 -8.64 -12.21
C ARG A 22 -11.49 -9.68 -12.42
N GLY A 23 -11.21 -10.96 -12.14
CA GLY A 23 -12.19 -12.03 -12.22
C GLY A 23 -13.00 -12.24 -10.94
N LEU A 24 -12.69 -11.52 -9.86
CA LEU A 24 -13.48 -11.60 -8.63
C LEU A 24 -14.83 -10.89 -8.80
N SER A 25 -15.75 -11.14 -7.86
CA SER A 25 -16.99 -10.37 -7.75
C SER A 25 -16.69 -8.94 -7.32
N ALA A 26 -17.49 -7.98 -7.82
CA ALA A 26 -17.39 -6.56 -7.48
C ALA A 26 -17.46 -6.28 -5.97
N ASP A 27 -18.17 -7.12 -5.22
CA ASP A 27 -18.29 -7.02 -3.77
C ASP A 27 -17.10 -7.60 -3.00
N SER A 28 -16.19 -8.29 -3.68
CA SER A 28 -14.98 -8.82 -3.07
C SER A 28 -14.14 -7.68 -2.49
N ALA A 29 -13.58 -7.90 -1.31
CA ALA A 29 -12.75 -6.91 -0.63
C ALA A 29 -11.57 -6.45 -1.51
N ALA A 30 -10.99 -7.36 -2.29
CA ALA A 30 -9.88 -7.07 -3.19
C ALA A 30 -10.28 -6.12 -4.33
N GLN A 31 -11.43 -6.35 -4.96
CA GLN A 31 -11.90 -5.50 -6.06
C GLN A 31 -12.37 -4.14 -5.54
N ARG A 32 -13.04 -4.11 -4.38
CA ARG A 32 -13.38 -2.86 -3.69
C ARG A 32 -12.14 -2.03 -3.34
N ALA A 33 -11.09 -2.66 -2.83
CA ALA A 33 -9.84 -1.98 -2.51
C ALA A 33 -9.16 -1.40 -3.75
N MET A 34 -9.20 -2.11 -4.89
CA MET A 34 -8.67 -1.61 -6.17
C MET A 34 -9.45 -0.42 -6.72
N LEU A 35 -10.76 -0.40 -6.50
CA LEU A 35 -11.64 0.70 -6.93
C LEU A 35 -11.64 1.87 -5.95
N LEU A 36 -11.07 1.70 -4.76
CA LEU A 36 -10.97 2.73 -3.75
C LEU A 36 -10.05 3.85 -4.24
N ARG A 37 -10.62 4.90 -4.83
CA ARG A 37 -9.87 6.14 -5.09
C ARG A 37 -9.53 6.78 -3.75
N PHE A 38 -8.24 6.85 -3.42
CA PHE A 38 -7.72 7.66 -2.32
C PHE A 38 -7.80 9.18 -2.62
N SER A 39 -8.73 9.62 -3.46
CA SER A 39 -8.98 11.03 -3.71
C SER A 39 -9.78 11.60 -2.53
N GLY A 40 -9.11 11.92 -1.43
CA GLY A 40 -9.68 12.68 -0.33
C GLY A 40 -9.55 12.07 1.06
N TYR A 41 -9.10 10.81 1.21
CA TYR A 41 -8.84 10.26 2.55
C TYR A 41 -7.49 10.75 3.09
N LYS A 42 -7.42 12.04 3.43
CA LYS A 42 -6.55 12.47 4.53
C LYS A 42 -7.26 12.04 5.79
N ALA A 43 -6.62 11.22 6.63
CA ALA A 43 -7.13 11.00 7.97
C ALA A 43 -7.22 12.37 8.65
N THR A 44 -8.44 12.90 8.78
CA THR A 44 -8.72 14.10 9.58
C THR A 44 -8.61 13.67 11.04
N GLY A 45 -7.38 13.74 11.54
CA GLY A 45 -7.02 13.36 12.89
C GLY A 45 -5.60 13.81 13.19
N ARG A 46 -5.27 13.89 14.47
CA ARG A 46 -3.92 14.23 14.93
C ARG A 46 -2.92 13.27 14.24
N PRO A 47 -1.77 13.77 13.75
CA PRO A 47 -0.75 12.92 13.15
C PRO A 47 -0.48 11.71 14.05
N ARG A 48 -0.55 10.50 13.49
CA ARG A 48 -0.13 9.30 14.23
C ARG A 48 1.33 9.50 14.61
N LYS A 49 1.63 9.30 15.89
CA LYS A 49 2.97 9.43 16.46
C LYS A 49 3.93 8.57 15.61
N GLY A 50 4.82 9.22 14.87
CA GLY A 50 5.87 8.55 14.09
C GLY A 50 6.99 8.07 15.01
N TRP A 51 7.85 7.20 14.50
CA TRP A 51 9.00 6.67 15.25
C TRP A 51 9.93 7.80 15.72
N SER A 52 10.04 8.89 14.95
CA SER A 52 10.80 10.09 15.30
C SER A 52 10.19 10.92 16.43
N SER A 53 8.90 10.76 16.73
CA SER A 53 8.24 11.49 17.83
C SER A 53 8.46 10.86 19.21
N GLU A 54 9.14 9.72 19.30
CA GLU A 54 9.70 9.22 20.56
C GLU A 54 11.03 9.90 20.90
N ALA A 55 11.78 10.35 19.88
CA ALA A 55 13.14 10.87 20.03
C ALA A 55 13.20 12.34 20.48
N MET A 56 12.08 13.07 20.50
CA MET A 56 11.97 14.44 21.01
C MET A 56 11.16 14.48 22.31
N LYS A 57 11.60 13.74 23.32
CA LYS A 57 11.33 14.07 24.72
C LYS A 57 12.64 14.49 25.34
N GLU A 58 13.07 15.72 25.07
CA GLU A 58 13.96 16.38 26.01
C GLU A 58 13.17 16.59 27.31
N PRO A 59 13.73 16.26 28.49
CA PRO A 59 13.12 16.66 29.74
C PRO A 59 13.17 18.18 29.83
N CYS A 60 12.01 18.83 29.93
CA CYS A 60 11.93 20.21 30.37
C CYS A 60 12.61 20.31 31.74
N LEU A 61 13.63 21.16 31.83
CA LEU A 61 14.20 21.66 33.10
C LEU A 61 13.12 22.38 33.92
#